data_AF-A0A8D9FHM2-F1
#
_entry.id   AF-A0A8D9FHM2-F1
#
_cell.length_a   1.000
_cell.length_b   1.000
_cell.length_c   1.000
_cell.angle_alpha   90.00
_cell.angle_beta   90.00
_cell.angle_gamma   90.00
#
_symmetry.space_group_name_H-M   'P 1'
#
loop_
_entity.id
_entity.type
_entity.pdbx_description
1 polymer ?
#
loop_
_entity_poly.entity_id
_entity_poly.type
_entity_poly.pdbx_seq_one_letter_code
_entity_poly.pdbx_strand_id
1 'polypeptide(L)'
;MWFSANKLSLNANKTHYMYFNPHQFHSLQPIQTPSLSVHPTQEVKFLGLTVDSSFKWKSHVESIKGKLSSAIFAIGSIRKNVDPSPALLAYFSYFHSILSYGLIYWGFSPSAHSVLLLQKRAVRSIFGMRRIESCRQVFKSRGILTLYGQLILDSCVLVHTLSDELPRHRDVHSYNTRHRNNIISTRGTSFRKSFLGEGIRVFNALPESLKSLTPGTFKPALKTHLINICPYSVQEFMDAIENGGLDGEPSSVKIVVFFVWSSTKSSFTLS
;
A
#
# COMPACT_ATOMS: atom_id res chain seq x y z
N MET A 1 33.73 -16.56 2.12
CA MET A 1 34.37 -17.57 1.25
C MET A 1 33.38 -18.73 1.03
N TRP A 2 32.26 -18.48 0.33
CA TRP A 2 31.20 -19.47 0.02
C TRP A 2 30.88 -19.48 -1.48
N PHE A 3 30.75 -18.30 -2.10
CA PHE A 3 30.56 -18.15 -3.56
C PHE A 3 31.66 -18.85 -4.36
N SER A 4 32.93 -18.64 -4.01
CA SER A 4 34.07 -19.30 -4.65
C SER A 4 34.05 -20.82 -4.47
N ALA A 5 33.64 -21.32 -3.29
CA ALA A 5 33.51 -22.75 -3.03
C ALA A 5 32.40 -23.40 -3.88
N ASN A 6 31.37 -22.63 -4.24
CA ASN A 6 30.26 -23.07 -5.09
C ASN A 6 30.44 -22.68 -6.57
N LYS A 7 31.63 -22.24 -6.98
CA LYS A 7 31.93 -21.81 -8.37
C LYS A 7 31.03 -20.69 -8.89
N LEU A 8 30.56 -19.81 -7.99
CA LEU A 8 29.77 -18.62 -8.30
C LEU A 8 30.65 -17.37 -8.28
N SER A 9 30.49 -16.50 -9.28
CA SER A 9 31.13 -15.17 -9.33
C SER A 9 30.16 -14.07 -8.93
N LEU A 10 30.66 -13.07 -8.22
CA LEU A 10 29.87 -11.95 -7.71
C LEU A 10 30.04 -10.75 -8.64
N ASN A 11 28.92 -10.17 -9.08
CA ASN A 11 28.94 -9.04 -10.01
C ASN A 11 29.05 -7.72 -9.24
N ALA A 12 30.24 -7.10 -9.28
CA ALA A 12 30.54 -5.84 -8.60
C ALA A 12 29.53 -4.71 -8.88
N ASN A 13 29.06 -4.62 -10.13
CA ASN A 13 28.14 -3.55 -10.55
C ASN A 13 26.70 -3.75 -10.03
N LYS A 14 26.31 -5.00 -9.77
CA LYS A 14 24.97 -5.33 -9.24
C LYS A 14 24.97 -5.44 -7.72
N THR A 15 26.12 -5.72 -7.11
CA THR A 15 26.25 -5.87 -5.67
C THR A 15 26.42 -4.52 -4.99
N HIS A 16 25.48 -4.22 -4.10
CA HIS A 16 25.46 -2.99 -3.33
C HIS A 16 25.72 -3.32 -1.87
N TYR A 17 26.55 -2.51 -1.22
CA TYR A 17 26.75 -2.53 0.21
C TYR A 17 26.01 -1.33 0.80
N MET A 18 25.09 -1.58 1.73
CA MET A 18 24.31 -0.53 2.38
C MET A 18 24.23 -0.82 3.87
N TYR A 19 24.36 0.23 4.67
CA TYR A 19 24.32 0.18 6.11
C TYR A 19 23.09 0.89 6.64
N PHE A 20 22.31 0.19 7.46
CA PHE A 20 21.06 0.70 8.03
C PHE A 20 21.32 1.30 9.42
N ASN A 21 21.94 2.48 9.46
CA ASN A 21 22.08 3.25 10.70
C ASN A 21 22.12 4.76 10.39
N PRO A 22 21.12 5.53 10.85
CA PRO A 22 21.07 6.98 10.59
C PRO A 22 22.20 7.77 11.24
N HIS A 23 22.92 7.21 12.24
CA HIS A 23 23.93 7.93 13.01
C HIS A 23 25.39 7.66 12.58
N GLN A 24 25.66 6.64 11.75
CA GLN A 24 27.02 6.13 11.53
C GLN A 24 27.43 5.96 10.06
N PHE A 25 26.72 6.57 9.10
CA PHE A 25 27.07 6.41 7.68
C PHE A 25 28.47 6.95 7.32
N HIS A 26 28.96 7.98 8.03
CA HIS A 26 30.19 8.70 7.68
C HIS A 26 31.49 7.90 7.94
N SER A 27 31.42 6.73 8.59
CA SER A 27 32.60 5.92 8.95
C SER A 27 32.75 4.62 8.15
N LEU A 28 31.95 4.40 7.11
CA LEU A 28 31.94 3.14 6.37
C LEU A 28 33.06 3.07 5.33
N GLN A 29 33.94 2.09 5.50
CA GLN A 29 35.00 1.79 4.53
C GLN A 29 34.46 0.93 3.38
N PRO A 30 34.97 1.10 2.15
CA PRO A 30 34.66 0.22 1.03
C PRO A 30 35.06 -1.23 1.32
N ILE A 31 34.28 -2.18 0.81
CA ILE A 31 34.66 -3.60 0.85
C ILE A 31 35.62 -3.84 -0.30
N GLN A 32 36.89 -4.07 0.01
CA GLN A 32 37.94 -4.37 -0.96
C GLN A 32 38.41 -5.82 -0.82
N THR A 33 38.35 -6.55 -1.93
CA THR A 33 39.01 -7.85 -2.09
C THR A 33 39.76 -7.83 -3.44
N PRO A 34 40.73 -8.73 -3.67
CA PRO A 34 41.54 -8.71 -4.90
C PRO A 34 40.74 -8.75 -6.21
N SER A 35 39.49 -9.22 -6.18
CA SER A 35 38.61 -9.37 -7.36
C SER A 35 37.34 -8.52 -7.32
N LEU A 36 37.11 -7.73 -6.26
CA LEU A 36 35.85 -7.02 -6.04
C LEU A 36 36.07 -5.78 -5.17
N SER A 37 35.65 -4.61 -5.66
CA SER A 37 35.52 -3.36 -4.90
C SER A 37 34.05 -2.94 -4.88
N VAL A 38 33.47 -2.82 -3.69
CA VAL A 38 32.09 -2.36 -3.50
C VAL A 38 32.09 -1.16 -2.57
N HIS A 39 31.58 -0.03 -3.06
CA HIS A 39 31.43 1.20 -2.28
C HIS A 39 30.12 1.20 -1.49
N PRO A 40 30.09 1.81 -0.29
CA PRO A 40 28.85 2.01 0.43
C PRO A 40 27.92 2.92 -0.35
N THR A 41 26.66 2.51 -0.47
CA THR A 41 25.60 3.25 -1.15
C THR A 41 24.52 3.63 -0.15
N GLN A 42 23.92 4.82 -0.33
CA GLN A 42 22.81 5.28 0.52
C GLN A 42 21.46 4.82 -0.01
N GLU A 43 21.38 4.56 -1.31
CA GLU A 43 20.15 4.17 -1.99
C GLU A 43 20.42 2.96 -2.88
N VAL A 44 19.51 1.98 -2.83
CA VAL A 44 19.56 0.81 -3.68
C VAL A 44 18.18 0.52 -4.26
N LYS A 45 18.14 0.16 -5.54
CA LYS A 45 16.92 -0.33 -6.17
C LYS A 45 16.81 -1.83 -5.94
N PHE A 46 15.83 -2.25 -5.17
CA PHE A 46 15.56 -3.65 -4.85
C PHE A 46 14.12 -4.00 -5.20
N LEU A 47 13.93 -4.97 -6.10
CA LEU A 47 12.62 -5.44 -6.56
C LEU A 47 11.69 -4.26 -6.93
N GLY A 48 12.19 -3.29 -7.70
CA GLY A 48 11.38 -2.15 -8.14
C GLY A 48 11.11 -1.06 -7.09
N LEU A 49 11.55 -1.25 -5.84
CA LEU A 49 11.52 -0.23 -4.77
C LEU A 49 12.90 0.41 -4.62
N THR A 50 12.95 1.72 -4.38
CA THR A 50 14.19 2.40 -4.01
C THR A 50 14.28 2.47 -2.49
N VAL A 51 15.16 1.67 -1.90
CA VAL A 51 15.38 1.63 -0.45
C VAL A 51 16.51 2.58 -0.10
N ASP A 52 16.22 3.53 0.80
CA ASP A 52 17.22 4.42 1.39
C ASP A 52 17.65 3.88 2.76
N SER A 53 18.94 4.03 3.08
CA SER A 53 19.57 3.82 4.38
C SER A 53 18.77 4.36 5.58
N SER A 54 18.04 5.47 5.40
CA SER A 54 17.25 6.11 6.45
C SER A 54 15.77 5.70 6.51
N PHE A 55 15.32 4.83 5.60
CA PHE A 55 13.92 4.40 5.43
C PHE A 55 12.90 5.57 5.36
N LYS A 56 13.33 6.75 4.88
CA LYS A 56 12.43 7.90 4.70
C LYS A 56 11.59 7.81 3.43
N TRP A 57 11.93 6.91 2.51
CA TRP A 57 11.22 6.65 1.24
C TRP A 57 11.06 7.86 0.31
N LYS A 58 11.82 8.95 0.52
CA LYS A 58 11.69 10.19 -0.27
C LYS A 58 12.03 9.99 -1.74
N SER A 59 13.19 9.39 -2.03
CA SER A 59 13.66 9.11 -3.39
C SER A 59 12.74 8.14 -4.12
N HIS A 60 12.26 7.12 -3.42
CA HIS A 60 11.23 6.20 -3.94
C HIS A 60 9.94 6.92 -4.33
N VAL A 61 9.40 7.73 -3.42
CA VAL A 61 8.18 8.50 -3.68
C VAL A 61 8.38 9.47 -4.85
N GLU A 62 9.53 10.11 -4.98
CA GLU A 62 9.80 11.00 -6.11
C GLU A 62 9.85 10.24 -7.45
N SER A 63 10.49 9.06 -7.47
CA SER A 63 10.48 8.18 -8.65
C SER A 63 9.05 7.78 -9.05
N ILE A 64 8.22 7.41 -8.07
CA ILE A 64 6.80 7.09 -8.30
C ILE A 64 6.03 8.31 -8.82
N LYS A 65 6.22 9.49 -8.22
CA LYS A 65 5.55 10.73 -8.63
C LYS A 65 5.81 11.06 -10.10
N GLY A 66 7.03 10.85 -10.59
CA GLY A 66 7.37 11.00 -12.00
C GLY A 66 6.49 10.12 -12.89
N LYS A 67 6.44 8.81 -12.59
CA LYS A 67 5.61 7.84 -13.34
C LYS A 67 4.12 8.15 -13.27
N LEU A 68 3.62 8.51 -12.09
CA LEU A 68 2.22 8.89 -11.88
C LEU A 68 1.85 10.17 -12.62
N SER A 69 2.76 11.14 -12.72
CA SER A 69 2.54 12.36 -13.48
C SER A 69 2.42 12.08 -14.99
N SER A 70 3.28 11.20 -15.52
CA SER A 70 3.16 10.71 -16.90
C SER A 70 1.85 9.95 -17.11
N ALA A 71 1.43 9.12 -16.15
CA ALA A 71 0.15 8.41 -16.21
C ALA A 71 -1.05 9.38 -16.23
N ILE A 72 -1.02 10.43 -15.41
CA ILE A 72 -2.07 11.48 -15.40
C ILE A 72 -2.15 12.17 -16.76
N PHE A 73 -1.00 12.48 -17.38
CA PHE A 73 -0.97 13.09 -18.71
C PHE A 73 -1.58 12.17 -19.78
N ALA A 74 -1.24 10.87 -19.75
CA ALA A 74 -1.81 9.88 -20.66
C ALA A 74 -3.33 9.74 -20.48
N ILE A 75 -3.80 9.63 -19.23
CA ILE A 75 -5.22 9.56 -18.89
C ILE A 75 -5.95 10.83 -19.35
N GLY A 76 -5.36 11.99 -19.12
CA GLY A 76 -5.92 13.27 -19.58
C GLY A 76 -6.03 13.35 -21.10
N SER A 77 -5.04 12.81 -21.82
CA SER A 77 -5.08 12.73 -23.29
C SER A 77 -6.18 11.80 -23.79
N ILE A 78 -6.35 10.62 -23.18
CA ILE A 78 -7.44 9.67 -23.50
C ILE A 78 -8.80 10.34 -23.23
N ARG A 79 -8.93 11.01 -22.09
CA ARG A 79 -10.19 11.61 -21.66
C ARG A 79 -10.72 12.70 -22.60
N LYS A 80 -9.87 13.33 -23.41
CA LYS A 80 -10.31 14.34 -24.41
C LYS A 80 -11.24 13.76 -25.46
N ASN A 81 -11.08 12.48 -25.80
CA ASN A 81 -11.76 11.85 -26.93
C ASN A 81 -12.72 10.71 -26.49
N VAL A 82 -12.75 10.39 -25.19
CA VAL A 82 -13.46 9.22 -24.68
C VAL A 82 -14.23 9.57 -23.42
N ASP A 83 -15.32 8.84 -23.19
CA ASP A 83 -16.09 8.89 -21.96
C ASP A 83 -15.26 8.57 -20.70
N PRO A 84 -15.73 8.96 -19.49
CA PRO A 84 -15.01 8.71 -18.25
C PRO A 84 -14.72 7.24 -17.93
N SER A 85 -15.52 6.30 -18.46
CA SER A 85 -15.42 4.87 -18.12
C SER A 85 -14.11 4.23 -18.63
N PRO A 86 -13.74 4.33 -19.93
CA PRO A 86 -12.43 3.86 -20.40
C PRO A 86 -11.24 4.59 -19.75
N ALA A 87 -11.37 5.88 -19.45
CA ALA A 87 -10.34 6.63 -18.73
C ALA A 87 -10.16 6.10 -17.28
N LEU A 88 -11.26 5.69 -16.63
CA LEU A 88 -11.23 5.05 -15.33
C LEU A 88 -10.60 3.64 -15.40
N LEU A 89 -10.84 2.89 -16.47
CA LEU A 89 -10.16 1.62 -16.71
C LEU A 89 -8.64 1.82 -16.84
N ALA A 90 -8.20 2.82 -17.60
CA ALA A 90 -6.79 3.18 -17.74
C ALA A 90 -6.17 3.61 -16.39
N TYR A 91 -6.95 4.29 -15.55
CA TYR A 91 -6.54 4.61 -14.18
C TYR A 91 -6.29 3.34 -13.36
N PHE A 92 -7.21 2.37 -13.36
CA PHE A 92 -7.02 1.15 -12.59
C PHE A 92 -5.91 0.25 -13.16
N SER A 93 -5.76 0.17 -14.48
CA SER A 93 -4.76 -0.69 -15.11
C SER A 93 -3.33 -0.18 -14.94
N TYR A 94 -3.12 1.13 -15.00
CA TYR A 94 -1.77 1.72 -14.99
C TYR A 94 -1.49 2.57 -13.75
N PHE A 95 -2.29 3.61 -13.50
CA PHE A 95 -2.04 4.54 -12.38
C PHE A 95 -2.12 3.82 -11.03
N HIS A 96 -3.20 3.06 -10.81
CA HIS A 96 -3.41 2.34 -9.56
C HIS A 96 -2.37 1.23 -9.37
N SER A 97 -2.02 0.48 -10.42
CA SER A 97 -0.98 -0.54 -10.37
C SER A 97 0.38 0.00 -9.92
N ILE A 98 0.77 1.19 -10.37
CA ILE A 98 2.00 1.86 -9.90
C ILE A 98 1.86 2.29 -8.43
N LEU A 99 0.71 2.84 -8.08
CA LEU A 99 0.43 3.35 -6.73
C LEU A 99 0.35 2.24 -5.67
N SER A 100 -0.25 1.09 -6.00
CA SER A 100 -0.42 -0.02 -5.06
C SER A 100 0.87 -0.83 -4.87
N TYR A 101 1.84 -0.71 -5.78
CA TYR A 101 3.07 -1.49 -5.72
C TYR A 101 3.90 -1.17 -4.48
N GLY A 102 4.04 -2.17 -3.60
CA GLY A 102 4.78 -2.05 -2.36
C GLY A 102 4.24 -0.97 -1.40
N LEU A 103 2.96 -0.59 -1.54
CA LEU A 103 2.36 0.53 -0.80
C LEU A 103 2.52 0.38 0.72
N ILE A 104 2.42 -0.84 1.25
CA ILE A 104 2.61 -1.13 2.67
C ILE A 104 3.98 -0.66 3.21
N TYR A 105 5.03 -0.65 2.38
CA TYR A 105 6.38 -0.32 2.81
C TYR A 105 6.60 1.18 2.93
N TRP A 106 6.11 1.95 1.96
CA TRP A 106 6.40 3.39 1.85
C TRP A 106 5.18 4.28 2.17
N GLY A 107 3.96 3.73 2.20
CA GLY A 107 2.71 4.49 2.34
C GLY A 107 2.50 5.16 3.69
N PHE A 108 3.13 4.65 4.76
CA PHE A 108 3.13 5.31 6.07
C PHE A 108 4.11 6.48 6.17
N SER A 109 4.97 6.68 5.16
CA SER A 109 5.90 7.81 5.14
C SER A 109 5.14 9.14 4.97
N PRO A 110 5.61 10.25 5.58
CA PRO A 110 5.01 11.57 5.35
C PRO A 110 5.01 11.99 3.87
N SER A 111 5.99 11.53 3.10
CA SER A 111 6.10 11.79 1.67
C SER A 111 4.94 11.22 0.86
N ALA A 112 4.27 10.17 1.34
CA ALA A 112 3.12 9.56 0.68
C ALA A 112 1.96 10.54 0.44
N HIS A 113 1.82 11.58 1.27
CA HIS A 113 0.75 12.57 1.10
C HIS A 113 0.79 13.25 -0.29
N SER A 114 1.99 13.49 -0.82
CA SER A 114 2.16 14.05 -2.16
C SER A 114 1.58 13.16 -3.27
N VAL A 115 1.59 11.84 -3.08
CA VAL A 115 0.99 10.86 -4.00
C VAL A 115 -0.54 10.92 -3.95
N LEU A 116 -1.15 11.15 -2.77
CA LEU A 116 -2.59 11.38 -2.66
C LEU A 116 -3.01 12.61 -3.48
N LEU A 117 -2.20 13.67 -3.48
CA LEU A 117 -2.49 14.87 -4.28
C LEU A 117 -2.47 14.55 -5.79
N LEU A 118 -1.53 13.72 -6.25
CA LEU A 118 -1.51 13.23 -7.63
C LEU A 118 -2.71 12.33 -7.94
N GLN A 119 -3.10 11.45 -7.02
CA GLN A 119 -4.31 10.63 -7.18
C GLN A 119 -5.55 11.50 -7.36
N LYS A 120 -5.72 12.53 -6.52
CA LYS A 120 -6.80 13.51 -6.67
C LYS A 120 -6.73 14.23 -8.01
N ARG A 121 -5.54 14.60 -8.49
CA ARG A 121 -5.36 15.20 -9.82
C ARG A 121 -5.78 14.25 -10.95
N ALA A 122 -5.46 12.96 -10.85
CA ALA A 122 -5.89 11.94 -11.80
C ALA A 122 -7.43 11.83 -11.85
N VAL A 123 -8.06 11.69 -10.68
CA VAL A 123 -9.53 11.62 -10.56
C VAL A 123 -10.20 12.86 -11.14
N ARG A 124 -9.68 14.06 -10.84
CA ARG A 124 -10.22 15.29 -11.45
C ARG A 124 -10.08 15.31 -12.96
N SER A 125 -8.96 14.83 -13.49
CA SER A 125 -8.75 14.74 -14.94
C SER A 125 -9.75 13.79 -15.61
N ILE A 126 -10.10 12.68 -14.97
CA ILE A 126 -11.05 11.69 -15.50
C ILE A 126 -12.48 12.23 -15.50
N PHE A 127 -12.89 12.87 -14.41
CA PHE A 127 -14.29 13.31 -14.25
C PHE A 127 -14.53 14.77 -14.62
N GLY A 128 -13.53 15.49 -15.14
CA GLY A 128 -13.66 16.89 -15.55
C GLY A 128 -13.99 17.84 -14.40
N MET A 129 -13.56 17.51 -13.18
CA MET A 129 -13.88 18.27 -11.98
C MET A 129 -13.14 19.61 -11.93
N ARG A 130 -13.71 20.60 -11.23
CA ARG A 130 -13.02 21.88 -11.00
C ARG A 130 -11.84 21.69 -10.05
N ARG A 131 -10.82 22.55 -10.17
CA ARG A 131 -9.58 22.47 -9.37
C ARG A 131 -9.82 22.46 -7.86
N ILE A 132 -10.81 23.23 -7.39
CA ILE A 132 -11.13 23.44 -5.97
C ILE A 132 -12.13 22.39 -5.45
N GLU A 133 -12.85 21.73 -6.34
CA GLU A 133 -13.91 20.78 -5.98
C GLU A 133 -13.35 19.57 -5.20
N SER A 134 -14.12 19.13 -4.20
CA SER A 134 -13.73 18.00 -3.35
C SER A 134 -13.87 16.67 -4.08
N CYS A 135 -12.79 15.90 -4.14
CA CYS A 135 -12.82 14.55 -4.73
C CYS A 135 -13.54 13.50 -3.86
N ARG A 136 -13.89 13.80 -2.59
CA ARG A 136 -14.40 12.80 -1.65
C ARG A 136 -15.68 12.13 -2.16
N GLN A 137 -16.63 12.93 -2.66
CA GLN A 137 -17.88 12.39 -3.19
C GLN A 137 -17.67 11.48 -4.40
N VAL A 138 -16.68 11.80 -5.25
CA VAL A 138 -16.33 10.99 -6.42
C VAL A 138 -15.64 9.68 -6.01
N PHE A 139 -14.74 9.72 -5.03
CA PHE A 139 -14.16 8.49 -4.46
C PHE A 139 -15.26 7.55 -3.95
N LYS A 140 -16.23 8.08 -3.20
CA LYS A 140 -17.38 7.30 -2.69
C LYS A 140 -18.26 6.75 -3.81
N SER A 141 -18.76 7.62 -4.69
CA SER A 141 -19.72 7.24 -5.74
C SER A 141 -19.15 6.29 -6.78
N ARG A 142 -17.83 6.33 -7.02
CA ARG A 142 -17.14 5.44 -7.95
C ARG A 142 -16.48 4.24 -7.28
N GLY A 143 -16.58 4.10 -5.95
CA GLY A 143 -15.95 3.01 -5.20
C GLY A 143 -14.42 2.98 -5.29
N ILE A 144 -13.79 4.14 -5.48
CA ILE A 144 -12.33 4.27 -5.60
C ILE A 144 -11.77 4.49 -4.19
N LEU A 145 -10.83 3.64 -3.76
CA LEU A 145 -10.09 3.86 -2.52
C LEU A 145 -9.07 4.98 -2.68
N THR A 146 -8.98 5.84 -1.66
CA THR A 146 -7.88 6.80 -1.52
C THR A 146 -6.56 6.06 -1.27
N LEU A 147 -5.42 6.73 -1.47
CA LEU A 147 -4.10 6.19 -1.13
C LEU A 147 -4.07 5.60 0.28
N TYR A 148 -4.58 6.34 1.27
CA TYR A 148 -4.62 5.89 2.66
C TYR A 148 -5.65 4.79 2.89
N GLY A 149 -6.80 4.81 2.20
CA GLY A 149 -7.76 3.70 2.23
C GLY A 149 -7.14 2.42 1.69
N GLN A 150 -6.40 2.48 0.58
CA GLN A 150 -5.69 1.32 0.02
C GLN A 150 -4.58 0.83 0.98
N LEU A 151 -3.80 1.75 1.55
CA LEU A 151 -2.76 1.44 2.53
C LEU A 151 -3.34 0.70 3.74
N ILE A 152 -4.40 1.25 4.35
CA ILE A 152 -5.06 0.66 5.51
C ILE A 152 -5.61 -0.73 5.17
N LEU A 153 -6.26 -0.88 4.01
CA LEU A 153 -6.77 -2.18 3.55
C LEU A 153 -5.65 -3.22 3.45
N ASP A 154 -4.57 -2.89 2.74
CA ASP A 154 -3.46 -3.83 2.50
C ASP A 154 -2.71 -4.15 3.80
N SER A 155 -2.52 -3.17 4.68
CA SER A 155 -1.92 -3.38 5.99
C SER A 155 -2.78 -4.26 6.90
N CYS A 156 -4.09 -4.03 6.94
CA CYS A 156 -5.00 -4.85 7.75
C CYS A 156 -5.12 -6.27 7.22
N VAL A 157 -5.16 -6.45 5.89
CA VAL A 157 -5.18 -7.79 5.28
C VAL A 157 -3.88 -8.54 5.61
N LEU A 158 -2.72 -7.88 5.53
CA LEU A 158 -1.44 -8.48 5.91
C LEU A 158 -1.45 -8.93 7.38
N VAL A 159 -1.88 -8.06 8.29
CA VAL A 159 -1.94 -8.41 9.72
C VAL A 159 -2.93 -9.53 9.98
N HIS A 160 -4.08 -9.54 9.30
CA HIS A 160 -5.07 -10.61 9.40
C HIS A 160 -4.50 -11.96 8.94
N THR A 161 -3.75 -11.98 7.83
CA THR A 161 -3.07 -13.20 7.35
C THR A 161 -1.97 -13.69 8.26
N LEU A 162 -1.30 -12.79 8.99
CA LEU A 162 -0.26 -13.12 9.97
C LEU A 162 -0.82 -13.30 11.39
N SER A 163 -2.15 -13.19 11.57
CA SER A 163 -2.74 -13.05 12.91
C SER A 163 -2.62 -14.29 13.79
N ASP A 164 -2.32 -15.44 13.19
CA ASP A 164 -2.05 -16.70 13.89
C ASP A 164 -0.59 -16.82 14.35
N GLU A 165 0.34 -16.16 13.67
CA GLU A 165 1.78 -16.16 14.01
C GLU A 165 2.15 -15.04 15.00
N LEU A 166 1.29 -14.02 15.12
CA LEU A 166 1.54 -12.85 15.95
C LEU A 166 1.03 -13.05 17.39
N PRO A 167 1.86 -12.77 18.42
CA PRO A 167 1.47 -12.96 19.81
C PRO A 167 0.37 -11.98 20.20
N ARG A 168 -0.65 -12.47 20.91
CA ARG A 168 -1.76 -11.66 21.46
C ARG A 168 -1.61 -11.50 22.96
N HIS A 169 -2.26 -10.47 23.53
CA HIS A 169 -2.20 -10.24 24.97
C HIS A 169 -2.71 -11.43 25.79
N ARG A 170 -3.65 -12.21 25.26
CA ARG A 170 -4.14 -13.46 25.87
C ARG A 170 -3.05 -14.53 26.06
N ASP A 171 -2.00 -14.50 25.25
CA ASP A 171 -0.94 -15.51 25.27
C ASP A 171 0.12 -15.19 26.34
N VAL A 172 0.13 -13.95 26.84
CA VAL A 172 1.10 -13.45 27.83
C VAL A 172 0.49 -13.29 29.22
N HIS A 173 -0.80 -12.98 29.32
CA HIS A 173 -1.47 -12.73 30.59
C HIS A 173 -2.77 -13.55 30.73
N SER A 174 -2.96 -14.15 31.90
CA SER A 174 -4.13 -14.98 32.24
C SER A 174 -5.37 -14.19 32.68
N TYR A 175 -5.22 -12.90 33.02
CA TYR A 175 -6.33 -12.05 33.45
C TYR A 175 -7.02 -11.31 32.30
N ASN A 176 -8.31 -11.02 32.45
CA ASN A 176 -9.13 -10.45 31.39
C ASN A 176 -8.93 -8.94 31.29
N THR A 177 -8.21 -8.49 30.25
CA THR A 177 -8.01 -7.06 29.97
C THR A 177 -8.87 -6.59 28.81
N ARG A 178 -9.21 -5.30 28.77
CA ARG A 178 -9.95 -4.67 27.66
C ARG A 178 -9.30 -4.86 26.29
N HIS A 179 -8.00 -5.17 26.25
CA HIS A 179 -7.22 -5.39 25.03
C HIS A 179 -6.72 -6.83 24.88
N ARG A 180 -7.35 -7.81 25.57
CA ARG A 180 -6.91 -9.21 25.59
C ARG A 180 -6.75 -9.82 24.20
N ASN A 181 -7.64 -9.47 23.27
CA ASN A 181 -7.63 -9.98 21.91
C ASN A 181 -6.73 -9.20 20.94
N ASN A 182 -6.18 -8.05 21.37
CA ASN A 182 -5.31 -7.26 20.53
C ASN A 182 -3.95 -7.94 20.35
N ILE A 183 -3.39 -7.76 19.16
CA ILE A 183 -2.04 -8.22 18.82
C ILE A 183 -1.03 -7.34 19.58
N ILE A 184 -0.04 -7.97 20.19
CA ILE A 184 0.99 -7.27 20.95
C ILE A 184 1.89 -6.51 19.98
N SER A 185 1.87 -5.19 20.08
CA SER A 185 2.90 -4.35 19.45
C SER A 185 4.16 -4.41 20.29
N THR A 186 5.29 -4.85 19.70
CA THR A 186 6.56 -4.88 20.43
C THR A 186 6.96 -3.47 20.90
N ARG A 187 7.66 -3.39 22.05
CA ARG A 187 7.94 -2.11 22.72
C ARG A 187 8.99 -1.25 22.00
N GLY A 188 9.75 -1.83 21.07
CA GLY A 188 10.82 -1.13 20.35
C GLY A 188 10.29 -0.01 19.45
N THR A 189 10.86 1.19 19.58
CA THR A 189 10.50 2.37 18.77
C THR A 189 10.69 2.14 17.27
N SER A 190 11.73 1.40 16.89
CA SER A 190 12.00 1.02 15.48
C SER A 190 10.92 0.10 14.91
N PHE A 191 10.44 -0.88 15.68
CA PHE A 191 9.36 -1.76 15.24
C PHE A 191 8.03 -1.02 15.14
N ARG A 192 7.72 -0.14 16.10
CA ARG A 192 6.48 0.67 16.06
C ARG A 192 6.40 1.55 14.82
N LYS A 193 7.54 2.04 14.32
CA LYS A 193 7.66 2.82 13.09
C LYS A 193 7.80 1.97 11.82
N SER A 194 7.88 0.64 11.96
CA SER A 194 7.90 -0.26 10.81
C SER A 194 6.51 -0.41 10.21
N PHE A 195 6.45 -0.88 8.95
CA PHE A 195 5.18 -1.14 8.28
C PHE A 195 4.29 -2.15 9.02
N LEU A 196 4.89 -3.15 9.69
CA LEU A 196 4.14 -4.11 10.53
C LEU A 196 3.64 -3.48 11.82
N GLY A 197 4.47 -2.67 12.49
CA GLY A 197 4.05 -1.98 13.72
C GLY A 197 2.90 -1.00 13.46
N GLU A 198 2.99 -0.25 12.37
CA GLU A 198 1.92 0.62 11.87
C GLU A 198 0.67 -0.17 11.47
N GLY A 199 0.83 -1.28 10.74
CA GLY A 199 -0.27 -2.17 10.37
C GLY A 199 -0.99 -2.75 11.60
N ILE A 200 -0.25 -3.22 12.61
CA ILE A 200 -0.81 -3.74 13.86
C ILE A 200 -1.57 -2.64 14.61
N ARG A 201 -1.05 -1.40 14.64
CA ARG A 201 -1.73 -0.26 15.26
C ARG A 201 -3.09 -0.02 14.63
N VAL A 202 -3.13 0.05 13.30
CA VAL A 202 -4.36 0.29 12.52
C VAL A 202 -5.33 -0.90 12.66
N PHE A 203 -4.83 -2.14 12.61
CA PHE A 203 -5.65 -3.34 12.76
C PHE A 203 -6.26 -3.45 14.16
N ASN A 204 -5.50 -3.14 15.21
CA ASN A 204 -5.98 -3.18 16.59
C ASN A 204 -7.08 -2.14 16.87
N ALA A 205 -7.13 -1.05 16.10
CA ALA A 205 -8.21 -0.06 16.20
C ALA A 205 -9.53 -0.56 15.62
N LEU A 206 -9.52 -1.57 14.74
CA LEU A 206 -10.75 -2.08 14.14
C LEU A 206 -11.71 -2.67 15.19
N PRO A 207 -13.03 -2.60 14.97
CA PRO A 207 -14.03 -3.31 15.76
C PRO A 207 -13.81 -4.83 15.72
N GLU A 208 -14.15 -5.50 16.82
CA GLU A 208 -14.02 -6.96 16.94
C GLU A 208 -14.92 -7.70 15.94
N SER A 209 -16.04 -7.09 15.54
CA SER A 209 -16.94 -7.59 14.49
C SER A 209 -16.25 -7.74 13.15
N LEU A 210 -15.30 -6.85 12.81
CA LEU A 210 -14.50 -6.95 11.59
C LEU A 210 -13.32 -7.90 11.78
N LYS A 211 -12.63 -7.85 12.93
CA LYS A 211 -11.45 -8.70 13.19
C LYS A 211 -11.76 -10.19 13.20
N SER A 212 -12.95 -10.57 13.64
CA SER A 212 -13.41 -11.97 13.72
C SER A 212 -13.84 -12.58 12.38
N LEU A 213 -13.91 -11.79 11.31
CA LEU A 213 -14.27 -12.26 9.99
C LEU A 213 -13.19 -13.18 9.40
N THR A 214 -13.61 -14.12 8.55
CA THR A 214 -12.69 -14.97 7.77
C THR A 214 -11.93 -14.13 6.73
N PRO A 215 -10.73 -14.55 6.30
CA PRO A 215 -9.92 -13.77 5.35
C PRO A 215 -10.66 -13.40 4.05
N GLY A 216 -11.55 -14.30 3.58
CA GLY A 216 -12.34 -14.10 2.36
C GLY A 216 -13.40 -12.99 2.50
N THR A 217 -14.04 -12.88 3.67
CA THR A 217 -15.10 -11.88 3.93
C THR A 217 -14.56 -10.59 4.54
N PHE A 218 -13.38 -10.65 5.17
CA PHE A 218 -12.73 -9.51 5.81
C PHE A 218 -12.39 -8.39 4.82
N LYS A 219 -11.69 -8.72 3.72
CA LYS A 219 -11.24 -7.73 2.73
C LYS A 219 -12.40 -6.97 2.07
N PRO A 220 -13.48 -7.62 1.58
CA PRO A 220 -14.64 -6.91 1.05
C PRO A 220 -15.34 -6.03 2.09
N ALA A 221 -15.56 -6.54 3.31
CA ALA A 221 -16.22 -5.78 4.37
C ALA A 221 -15.43 -4.51 4.72
N LEU A 222 -14.13 -4.65 4.98
CA LEU A 222 -13.26 -3.52 5.30
C LEU A 222 -13.19 -2.51 4.14
N LYS A 223 -13.12 -2.99 2.90
CA LYS A 223 -13.14 -2.12 1.72
C LYS A 223 -14.40 -1.23 1.67
N THR A 224 -15.58 -1.80 1.95
CA THR A 224 -16.85 -1.03 1.97
C THR A 224 -16.81 0.07 3.02
N HIS A 225 -16.36 -0.24 4.23
CA HIS A 225 -16.20 0.75 5.30
C HIS A 225 -15.19 1.85 4.92
N LEU A 226 -14.05 1.49 4.32
CA LEU A 226 -13.03 2.44 3.89
C LEU A 226 -13.49 3.35 2.76
N ILE A 227 -14.32 2.86 1.84
CA ILE A 227 -14.97 3.69 0.82
C ILE A 227 -15.89 4.71 1.50
N ASN A 228 -16.70 4.27 2.47
CA ASN A 228 -17.64 5.14 3.18
C ASN A 228 -16.95 6.21 4.02
N ILE A 229 -15.85 5.88 4.71
CA ILE A 229 -15.03 6.85 5.47
C ILE A 229 -14.26 7.77 4.51
N CYS A 230 -13.66 7.21 3.45
CA CYS A 230 -12.81 7.91 2.47
C CYS A 230 -11.66 8.70 3.13
N PRO A 231 -10.74 8.05 3.88
CA PRO A 231 -9.71 8.76 4.66
C PRO A 231 -8.63 9.41 3.78
N TYR A 232 -8.22 10.64 4.09
CA TYR A 232 -7.09 11.35 3.47
C TYR A 232 -5.82 11.35 4.33
N SER A 233 -5.87 10.72 5.51
CA SER A 233 -4.70 10.40 6.32
C SER A 233 -4.99 9.18 7.20
N VAL A 234 -3.95 8.57 7.77
CA VAL A 234 -4.13 7.50 8.76
C VAL A 234 -4.79 8.05 10.02
N GLN A 235 -4.44 9.26 10.46
CA GLN A 235 -5.04 9.87 11.65
C GLN A 235 -6.54 10.09 11.48
N GLU A 236 -6.97 10.61 10.33
CA GLU A 236 -8.40 10.79 10.03
C GLU A 236 -9.18 9.47 10.09
N PHE A 237 -8.55 8.36 9.70
CA PHE A 237 -9.16 7.04 9.84
C PHE A 237 -9.27 6.62 11.32
N MET A 238 -8.22 6.82 12.11
CA MET A 238 -8.23 6.51 13.54
C MET A 238 -9.32 7.34 14.27
N ASP A 239 -9.39 8.64 13.98
CA ASP A 239 -10.41 9.53 14.54
C ASP A 239 -11.82 9.09 14.11
N ALA A 240 -12.01 8.64 12.87
CA ALA A 240 -13.29 8.15 12.38
C ALA A 240 -13.74 6.87 13.10
N ILE A 241 -12.80 5.98 13.47
CA ILE A 241 -13.10 4.78 14.25
C ILE A 241 -13.52 5.16 15.68
N GLU A 242 -12.77 6.04 16.33
CA GLU A 242 -13.04 6.45 17.72
C GLU A 242 -14.41 7.11 17.87
N ASN A 243 -14.88 7.80 16.83
CA ASN A 243 -16.19 8.44 16.79
C ASN A 243 -17.35 7.53 16.30
N GLY A 244 -17.16 6.20 16.25
CA GLY A 244 -18.23 5.25 15.88
C GLY A 244 -18.49 5.13 14.37
N GLY A 245 -17.58 5.57 13.52
CA GLY A 245 -17.75 5.59 12.05
C GLY A 245 -17.89 4.23 11.36
N LEU A 246 -17.80 3.12 12.12
CA LEU A 246 -17.96 1.76 11.63
C LEU A 246 -19.26 1.08 12.10
N ASP A 247 -20.06 1.73 12.95
CA ASP A 247 -21.29 1.17 13.54
C ASP A 247 -22.54 1.33 12.64
N GLY A 248 -22.40 2.03 11.50
CA GLY A 248 -23.45 2.12 10.49
C GLY A 248 -23.51 0.84 9.65
N GLU A 249 -24.65 0.16 9.65
CA GLU A 249 -24.92 -0.96 8.73
C GLU A 249 -24.50 -0.61 7.30
N PRO A 250 -23.92 -1.57 6.54
CA PRO A 250 -23.54 -1.35 5.17
C PRO A 250 -24.80 -1.08 4.34
N SER A 251 -25.09 0.20 4.11
CA SER A 251 -26.10 0.63 3.17
C SER A 251 -25.73 0.06 1.79
N SER A 252 -26.46 -1.00 1.40
CA SER A 252 -26.54 -1.68 0.11
C SER A 252 -25.85 -0.97 -1.07
N VAL A 253 -24.52 -0.95 -1.10
CA VAL A 253 -23.77 -0.63 -2.31
C VAL A 253 -23.74 -1.93 -3.10
N LYS A 254 -24.64 -2.04 -4.09
CA LYS A 254 -24.60 -3.11 -5.09
C LYS A 254 -23.20 -3.13 -5.71
N ILE A 255 -22.39 -4.11 -5.32
CA ILE A 255 -21.13 -4.42 -6.00
C ILE A 255 -21.55 -4.92 -7.39
N VAL A 256 -21.47 -4.05 -8.39
CA VAL A 256 -21.53 -4.48 -9.79
C VAL A 256 -20.19 -5.14 -10.10
N VAL A 257 -20.13 -6.46 -9.90
CA VAL A 257 -19.05 -7.28 -10.41
C VAL A 257 -19.23 -7.35 -11.92
N PHE A 258 -18.41 -6.60 -12.67
CA PHE A 258 -18.30 -6.82 -14.11
C PHE A 258 -17.57 -8.15 -14.33
N PHE A 259 -18.32 -9.24 -14.49
CA PHE A 259 -17.82 -10.43 -15.15
C PHE A 259 -17.69 -10.09 -16.64
N VAL A 260 -16.46 -9.94 -17.12
CA VAL A 260 -16.18 -9.95 -18.55
C VAL A 260 -16.35 -11.40 -19.01
N TRP A 261 -17.56 -11.74 -19.47
CA TRP A 261 -17.84 -13.02 -20.11
C TRP A 261 -17.34 -12.96 -21.55
N SER A 262 -16.25 -13.67 -21.87
CA SER A 262 -15.85 -13.88 -23.25
C SER A 262 -16.82 -14.90 -23.88
N SER A 263 -17.76 -14.41 -24.68
CA SER A 263 -18.58 -15.29 -25.51
C SER A 263 -17.79 -15.68 -26.77
N THR A 264 -17.12 -16.82 -26.74
CA THR A 264 -16.79 -17.54 -27.97
C THR A 264 -17.90 -18.53 -28.26
N LYS A 265 -18.89 -18.08 -29.04
CA LYS A 265 -19.73 -18.98 -29.84
C LYS A 265 -18.83 -19.62 -30.90
N SER A 266 -18.63 -20.93 -30.83
CA SER A 266 -18.28 -21.74 -32.00
C SER A 266 -19.24 -22.91 -32.08
N SER A 267 -20.18 -22.80 -33.01
CA SER A 267 -21.05 -23.87 -33.46
C SER A 267 -20.67 -24.22 -34.91
N PHE A 268 -20.81 -25.51 -35.26
CA PHE A 268 -20.63 -26.17 -36.57
C PHE A 268 -19.17 -26.57 -36.90
N THR A 269 -18.83 -27.81 -37.30
CA THR A 269 -19.62 -28.96 -37.80
C THR A 269 -18.84 -30.27 -37.68
N LEU A 270 -19.56 -31.37 -37.45
CA LEU A 270 -19.11 -32.74 -37.71
C LEU A 270 -18.96 -32.97 -39.22
N SER A 271 -17.83 -33.54 -39.60
CA SER A 271 -17.64 -34.40 -40.78
C SER A 271 -16.48 -35.34 -40.50
#